data_AF-A0A2E7TFD0-F1
#
_entry.id   AF-A0A2E7TFD0-F1
#
_cell.length_a   1.000
_cell.length_b   1.000
_cell.length_c   1.000
_cell.angle_alpha   90.00
_cell.angle_beta   90.00
_cell.angle_gamma   90.00
#
_symmetry.space_group_name_H-M   'P 1'
#
loop_
_entity.id
_entity.type
_entity.pdbx_description
1 polymer ?
#
loop_
_entity_poly.entity_id
_entity_poly.type
_entity_poly.pdbx_seq_one_letter_code
_entity_poly.pdbx_strand_id
1 'polypeptide(L)'
;MKYIKYYLSPITIALATIGITQGTHAPTLFFLGFSLFIILGDFILKNDIVEHKYSYPFLLNLPMYLNFPFLFLFTSTSIMLLSNDLSSFFFNFMSSSNQIFFSNIRQSLTVIDKISLVLLSGLYIGIMGTVTGHELVHRTKNKFDMFVGNWLLAFSWDCTFAVEHVYGHHKNVATSIDPATGKRGENIYRFVLRAIFKEHRDAWRIENSRLKLSKKNLLSPNNRMLVGYVRSSAITIVAYFIGGFSGMG
;
A
#
# COMPACT_ATOMS: atom_id res chain seq x y z
N MET A 1 2.61 16.70 -22.52
CA MET A 1 1.39 15.90 -22.23
C MET A 1 1.66 14.40 -22.00
N LYS A 2 2.56 13.73 -22.75
CA LYS A 2 2.79 12.26 -22.62
C LYS A 2 3.20 11.72 -21.24
N TYR A 3 3.89 12.49 -20.40
CA TYR A 3 4.30 12.06 -19.05
C TYR A 3 3.21 12.29 -17.99
N ILE A 4 2.36 13.30 -18.16
CA ILE A 4 1.42 13.77 -17.14
C ILE A 4 0.38 12.70 -16.77
N LYS A 5 -0.02 11.88 -17.75
CA LYS A 5 -1.02 10.81 -17.54
C LYS A 5 -0.62 9.80 -16.45
N TYR A 6 0.68 9.62 -16.18
CA TYR A 6 1.18 8.71 -15.14
C TYR A 6 1.15 9.31 -13.73
N TYR A 7 0.87 10.61 -13.59
CA TYR A 7 0.81 11.29 -12.29
C TYR A 7 -0.57 11.27 -11.65
N LEU A 8 -1.55 10.60 -12.26
CA LEU A 8 -2.90 10.49 -11.72
C LEU A 8 -2.89 9.91 -10.30
N SER A 9 -2.04 8.89 -10.07
CA SER A 9 -1.88 8.27 -8.76
C SER A 9 -1.44 9.30 -7.70
N PRO A 10 -0.21 9.86 -7.74
CA PRO A 10 0.23 10.80 -6.69
C PRO A 10 -0.66 12.04 -6.55
N ILE A 11 -1.26 12.54 -7.64
CA ILE A 11 -2.19 13.68 -7.58
C ILE A 11 -3.44 13.33 -6.78
N THR A 12 -4.07 12.18 -7.06
CA THR A 12 -5.34 11.81 -6.42
C THR A 12 -5.18 11.55 -4.93
N ILE A 13 -4.09 10.94 -4.48
CA ILE A 13 -3.85 10.75 -3.03
C ILE A 13 -3.48 12.04 -2.30
N ALA A 14 -2.79 12.97 -2.96
CA ALA A 14 -2.55 14.29 -2.39
C ALA A 14 -3.88 15.05 -2.21
N LEU A 15 -4.74 15.01 -3.22
CA LEU A 15 -6.10 15.57 -3.14
C LEU A 15 -6.95 14.86 -2.08
N ALA A 16 -6.83 13.53 -1.95
CA ALA A 16 -7.53 12.77 -0.93
C ALA A 16 -7.12 13.20 0.48
N THR A 17 -5.81 13.37 0.71
CA THR A 17 -5.27 13.80 2.01
C THR A 17 -5.85 15.15 2.42
N ILE A 18 -6.00 16.08 1.48
CA ILE A 18 -6.64 17.38 1.72
C ILE A 18 -8.16 17.25 1.85
N GLY A 19 -8.78 16.39 1.04
CA GLY A 19 -10.23 16.19 0.98
C GLY A 19 -10.79 15.59 2.26
N ILE A 20 -10.13 14.58 2.84
CA ILE A 20 -10.58 13.94 4.09
C ILE A 20 -10.48 14.88 5.30
N THR A 21 -9.70 15.96 5.21
CA THR A 21 -9.56 16.96 6.28
C THR A 21 -10.56 18.13 6.17
N GLN A 22 -11.56 18.06 5.27
CA GLN A 22 -12.55 19.14 5.13
C GLN A 22 -13.74 19.01 6.11
N GLY A 23 -13.77 17.99 6.97
CA GLY A 23 -14.82 17.82 7.99
C GLY A 23 -15.94 16.88 7.56
N THR A 24 -17.16 17.16 8.05
CA THR A 24 -18.35 16.31 7.88
C THR A 24 -18.64 15.98 6.42
N HIS A 25 -19.00 14.73 6.12
CA HIS A 25 -19.33 14.22 4.77
C HIS A 25 -18.18 14.22 3.75
N ALA A 26 -17.05 14.90 4.02
CA ALA A 26 -15.98 15.03 3.06
C ALA A 26 -15.29 13.71 2.71
N PRO A 27 -14.96 12.80 3.67
CA PRO A 27 -14.42 11.49 3.33
C PRO A 27 -15.39 10.65 2.47
N THR A 28 -16.69 10.70 2.77
CA THR A 28 -17.72 9.99 2.00
C THR A 28 -17.83 10.52 0.57
N LEU A 29 -17.93 11.84 0.41
CA LEU A 29 -18.01 12.49 -0.89
C LEU A 29 -16.75 12.22 -1.72
N PHE A 30 -15.57 12.29 -1.10
CA PHE A 30 -14.32 11.98 -1.79
C PHE A 30 -14.27 10.51 -2.21
N PHE A 31 -14.62 9.57 -1.33
CA PHE A 31 -14.65 8.15 -1.66
C PHE A 31 -15.58 7.83 -2.84
N LEU A 32 -16.81 8.36 -2.82
CA LEU A 32 -17.77 8.17 -3.90
C LEU A 32 -17.31 8.84 -5.19
N GLY A 33 -16.82 10.08 -5.11
CA GLY A 33 -16.32 10.83 -6.25
C GLY A 33 -15.11 10.18 -6.90
N PHE A 34 -14.15 9.70 -6.11
CA PHE A 34 -12.97 8.99 -6.60
C PHE A 34 -13.34 7.65 -7.24
N SER A 35 -14.23 6.89 -6.60
CA SER A 35 -14.71 5.61 -7.14
C SER A 35 -15.44 5.82 -8.47
N LEU A 36 -16.33 6.81 -8.55
CA LEU A 36 -17.03 7.15 -9.77
C LEU A 36 -16.08 7.65 -10.86
N PHE A 37 -15.08 8.45 -10.49
CA PHE A 37 -14.05 8.93 -11.42
C PHE A 37 -13.27 7.76 -12.05
N ILE A 38 -12.88 6.74 -11.26
CA ILE A 38 -12.21 5.55 -11.80
C ILE A 38 -13.17 4.76 -12.70
N ILE A 39 -14.37 4.44 -12.21
CA ILE A 39 -15.34 3.59 -12.94
C ILE A 39 -15.77 4.24 -14.25
N LEU A 40 -16.15 5.52 -14.22
CA LEU A 40 -16.53 6.25 -15.43
C LEU A 40 -15.33 6.50 -16.34
N GLY A 41 -14.16 6.76 -15.77
CA GLY A 41 -12.92 6.89 -16.52
C GLY A 41 -12.61 5.64 -17.34
N ASP A 42 -12.69 4.47 -16.73
CA ASP A 42 -12.49 3.17 -17.38
C ASP A 42 -13.57 2.88 -18.44
N PHE A 43 -14.83 3.23 -18.16
CA PHE A 43 -15.94 3.01 -19.09
C PHE A 43 -15.92 3.95 -20.31
N ILE A 44 -15.52 5.21 -20.13
CA ILE A 44 -15.62 6.26 -21.16
C ILE A 44 -14.32 6.39 -21.98
N LEU A 45 -13.16 6.28 -21.34
CA LEU A 45 -11.88 6.50 -22.02
C LEU A 45 -11.51 5.29 -22.88
N LYS A 46 -11.00 5.57 -24.09
CA LYS A 46 -10.51 4.52 -24.98
C LYS A 46 -9.15 4.00 -24.50
N ASN A 47 -8.89 2.72 -24.76
CA ASN A 47 -7.59 2.11 -24.53
C ASN A 47 -6.47 2.87 -25.26
N ASP A 48 -5.45 3.28 -24.52
CA ASP A 48 -4.25 3.90 -25.10
C ASP A 48 -3.28 2.80 -25.55
N ILE A 49 -3.34 2.48 -26.85
CA ILE A 49 -2.47 1.50 -27.51
C ILE A 49 -1.22 2.15 -28.13
N VAL A 50 -1.01 3.46 -27.92
CA VAL A 50 0.06 4.19 -28.58
C VAL A 50 1.38 4.01 -27.82
N GLU A 51 2.35 3.39 -28.49
CA GLU A 51 3.71 3.29 -27.97
C GLU A 51 4.45 4.62 -28.11
N HIS A 52 4.91 5.15 -26.98
CA HIS A 52 5.64 6.41 -26.93
C HIS A 52 7.10 6.16 -26.58
N LYS A 53 8.02 6.82 -27.29
CA LYS A 53 9.42 6.90 -26.87
C LYS A 53 9.57 7.97 -25.77
N TYR A 54 10.15 7.60 -24.65
CA TYR A 54 10.39 8.48 -23.51
C TYR A 54 11.86 8.86 -23.40
N SER A 55 12.15 10.15 -23.59
CA SER A 55 13.51 10.70 -23.47
C SER A 55 14.00 10.79 -22.03
N TYR A 56 13.08 10.83 -21.05
CA TYR A 56 13.39 11.01 -19.64
C TYR A 56 12.71 9.93 -18.79
N PRO A 57 13.29 8.72 -18.69
CA PRO A 57 12.71 7.62 -17.91
C PRO A 57 12.49 7.95 -16.43
N PHE A 58 13.31 8.85 -15.87
CA PHE A 58 13.13 9.33 -14.50
C PHE A 58 11.73 9.94 -14.28
N LEU A 59 11.24 10.77 -15.21
CA LEU A 59 9.92 11.40 -15.08
C LEU A 59 8.76 10.41 -15.16
N LEU A 60 8.99 9.22 -15.72
CA LEU A 60 8.03 8.12 -15.78
C LEU A 60 8.03 7.30 -14.48
N ASN A 61 9.20 7.14 -13.85
CA ASN A 61 9.33 6.44 -12.57
C ASN A 61 8.99 7.32 -11.35
N LEU A 62 9.18 8.63 -11.45
CA LEU A 62 8.89 9.57 -10.37
C LEU A 62 7.50 9.39 -9.71
N PRO A 63 6.38 9.24 -10.43
CA PRO A 63 5.09 9.01 -9.79
C PRO A 63 5.04 7.73 -8.94
N MET A 64 5.76 6.67 -9.33
CA MET A 64 5.87 5.45 -8.53
C MET A 64 6.59 5.69 -7.21
N TYR A 65 7.63 6.53 -7.21
CA TYR A 65 8.35 6.89 -5.98
C TYR A 65 7.53 7.83 -5.10
N LEU A 66 6.77 8.75 -5.69
CA LEU A 66 5.91 9.69 -4.97
C LEU A 66 4.74 9.01 -4.24
N ASN A 67 4.30 7.84 -4.71
CA ASN A 67 3.26 7.06 -4.03
C ASN A 67 3.66 6.71 -2.59
N PHE A 68 4.95 6.48 -2.30
CA PHE A 68 5.37 6.13 -0.94
C PHE A 68 5.15 7.25 0.09
N PRO A 69 5.74 8.45 -0.05
CA PRO A 69 5.52 9.53 0.91
C PRO A 69 4.06 9.99 0.95
N PHE A 70 3.34 9.98 -0.19
CA PHE A 70 1.94 10.39 -0.19
C PHE A 70 1.01 9.36 0.45
N LEU A 71 1.27 8.07 0.25
CA LEU A 71 0.52 7.01 0.95
C LEU A 71 0.81 7.06 2.46
N PHE A 72 2.05 7.33 2.85
CA PHE A 72 2.40 7.51 4.27
C PHE A 72 1.65 8.70 4.90
N LEU A 73 1.62 9.85 4.23
CA LEU A 73 0.90 11.04 4.72
C LEU A 73 -0.61 10.80 4.79
N PHE A 74 -1.18 10.21 3.74
CA PHE A 74 -2.60 9.88 3.68
C PHE A 74 -2.99 8.92 4.81
N THR A 75 -2.28 7.80 4.95
CA THR A 75 -2.59 6.79 5.99
C THR A 75 -2.39 7.34 7.40
N SER A 76 -1.34 8.12 7.64
CA SER A 76 -1.13 8.81 8.94
C SER A 76 -2.30 9.74 9.26
N THR A 77 -2.75 10.52 8.28
CA THR A 77 -3.91 11.41 8.43
C THR A 77 -5.19 10.61 8.68
N SER A 78 -5.43 9.53 7.92
CA SER A 78 -6.57 8.64 8.14
C SER A 78 -6.58 8.04 9.55
N ILE A 79 -5.43 7.58 10.06
CA ILE A 79 -5.30 7.05 11.42
C ILE A 79 -5.65 8.14 12.43
N MET A 80 -5.15 9.36 12.27
CA MET A 80 -5.50 10.48 13.15
C MET A 80 -7.00 10.73 13.18
N LEU A 81 -7.66 10.68 12.02
CA LEU A 81 -9.09 10.95 11.88
C LEU A 81 -9.99 9.80 12.40
N LEU A 82 -9.54 8.55 12.26
CA LEU A 82 -10.30 7.36 12.67
C LEU A 82 -10.13 6.99 14.14
N SER A 83 -8.97 7.30 14.73
CA SER A 83 -8.66 6.95 16.12
C SER A 83 -9.64 7.62 17.09
N ASN A 84 -9.94 6.96 18.22
CA ASN A 84 -10.81 7.53 19.27
C ASN A 84 -10.08 8.56 20.11
N ASP A 85 -8.79 8.34 20.35
CA ASP A 85 -7.87 9.27 21.00
C ASP A 85 -6.52 9.23 20.28
N LEU A 86 -5.84 10.36 20.22
CA LEU A 86 -4.45 10.39 19.77
C LEU A 86 -3.54 9.95 20.92
N SER A 87 -2.41 9.33 20.62
CA SER A 87 -1.45 8.99 21.67
C SER A 87 -0.94 10.26 22.35
N SER A 88 -0.69 10.19 23.66
CA SER A 88 -0.18 11.32 24.44
C SER A 88 1.15 11.85 23.88
N PHE A 89 2.00 10.93 23.40
CA PHE A 89 3.27 11.26 22.77
C PHE A 89 3.06 12.12 21.51
N PHE A 90 2.20 11.67 20.60
CA PHE A 90 1.96 12.36 19.34
C PHE A 90 1.17 13.65 19.53
N PHE A 91 0.19 13.64 20.44
CA PHE A 91 -0.56 14.84 20.81
C PHE A 91 0.38 15.96 21.27
N ASN A 92 1.34 15.66 22.16
CA ASN A 92 2.31 16.63 22.67
C ASN A 92 3.33 17.11 21.62
N PHE A 93 3.57 16.32 20.56
CA PHE A 93 4.44 16.72 19.46
C PHE A 93 3.77 17.73 18.51
N MET A 94 2.44 17.73 18.44
CA MET A 94 1.68 18.66 17.59
C MET A 94 1.59 20.06 18.20
N SER A 95 1.61 21.09 17.36
CA SER A 95 1.27 22.46 17.79
C SER A 95 -0.18 22.53 18.27
N SER A 96 -0.47 23.46 19.18
CA SER A 96 -1.84 23.67 19.69
C SER A 96 -2.86 23.96 18.59
N SER A 97 -2.46 24.67 17.53
CA SER A 97 -3.31 24.90 16.35
C SER A 97 -3.69 23.60 15.64
N ASN A 98 -2.74 22.68 15.48
CA ASN A 98 -2.96 21.41 14.82
C ASN A 98 -3.80 20.48 15.70
N GLN A 99 -3.58 20.48 17.01
CA GLN A 99 -4.40 19.71 17.96
C GLN A 99 -5.89 20.10 17.83
N ILE A 100 -6.18 21.40 17.87
CA ILE A 100 -7.55 21.93 17.75
C ILE A 100 -8.14 21.58 16.37
N PHE A 101 -7.38 21.80 15.30
CA PHE A 101 -7.81 21.51 13.93
C PHE A 101 -8.25 20.05 13.75
N PHE A 102 -7.39 19.10 14.14
CA PHE A 102 -7.72 17.67 14.00
C PHE A 102 -8.80 17.22 14.98
N SER A 103 -8.88 17.79 16.18
CA SER A 103 -9.97 17.51 17.12
C SER A 103 -11.33 17.90 16.54
N ASN A 104 -11.42 19.10 15.94
CA ASN A 104 -12.65 19.60 15.35
C ASN A 104 -13.12 18.71 14.19
N ILE A 105 -12.21 18.32 13.29
CA ILE A 105 -12.54 17.43 12.17
C ILE A 105 -13.01 16.07 12.70
N ARG A 106 -12.27 15.47 13.64
CA ARG A 106 -12.60 14.15 14.20
C ARG A 106 -14.00 14.12 14.81
N GLN A 107 -14.36 15.16 15.57
CA GLN A 107 -15.69 15.28 16.19
C GLN A 107 -16.79 15.51 15.16
N SER A 108 -16.47 16.09 14.00
CA SER A 108 -17.43 16.36 12.94
C SER A 108 -17.71 15.13 12.04
N LEU A 109 -16.91 14.06 12.12
CA LEU A 109 -17.06 12.88 11.25
C LEU A 109 -18.23 12.00 11.67
N THR A 110 -19.08 11.66 10.71
CA THR A 110 -20.16 10.69 10.91
C THR A 110 -19.62 9.25 10.88
N VAL A 111 -20.43 8.28 11.32
CA VAL A 111 -20.07 6.86 11.20
C VAL A 111 -19.85 6.45 9.74
N ILE A 112 -20.67 7.00 8.83
CA ILE A 112 -20.53 6.75 7.38
C ILE A 112 -19.19 7.29 6.88
N ASP A 113 -18.78 8.48 7.31
CA ASP A 113 -17.46 9.05 6.95
C ASP A 113 -16.32 8.16 7.40
N LYS A 114 -16.39 7.59 8.60
CA LYS A 114 -15.38 6.64 9.10
C LYS A 114 -15.33 5.38 8.25
N ILE A 115 -16.49 4.80 7.90
CA ILE A 115 -16.55 3.62 7.01
C ILE A 115 -15.96 3.95 5.64
N SER A 116 -16.36 5.07 5.04
CA SER A 116 -15.82 5.52 3.75
C SER A 116 -14.31 5.77 3.80
N LEU A 117 -13.79 6.30 4.90
CA LEU A 117 -12.36 6.52 5.09
C LEU A 117 -11.57 5.21 5.23
N VAL A 118 -12.11 4.20 5.90
CA VAL A 118 -11.53 2.84 5.96
C VAL A 118 -11.48 2.22 4.56
N LEU A 119 -12.60 2.26 3.82
CA LEU A 119 -12.66 1.72 2.46
C LEU A 119 -11.71 2.46 1.50
N LEU A 120 -11.68 3.79 1.57
CA LEU A 120 -10.77 4.62 0.79
C LEU A 120 -9.30 4.32 1.12
N SER A 121 -8.99 4.05 2.38
CA SER A 121 -7.64 3.68 2.80
C SER A 121 -7.23 2.31 2.25
N GLY A 122 -8.11 1.31 2.32
CA GLY A 122 -7.86 0.01 1.68
C GLY A 122 -7.66 0.14 0.16
N LEU A 123 -8.47 0.97 -0.50
CA LEU A 123 -8.37 1.24 -1.94
C LEU A 123 -7.01 1.87 -2.31
N TYR A 124 -6.56 2.90 -1.57
CA TYR A 124 -5.27 3.54 -1.82
C TYR A 124 -4.07 2.64 -1.50
N ILE A 125 -4.14 1.85 -0.42
CA ILE A 125 -3.12 0.84 -0.12
C ILE A 125 -3.05 -0.18 -1.27
N GLY A 126 -4.18 -0.63 -1.82
CA GLY A 126 -4.19 -1.54 -2.96
C GLY A 126 -3.61 -0.93 -4.26
N ILE A 127 -4.13 0.23 -4.67
CA ILE A 127 -3.75 0.86 -5.96
C ILE A 127 -2.34 1.45 -5.90
N MET A 128 -2.00 2.17 -4.84
CA MET A 128 -0.73 2.92 -4.76
C MET A 128 0.35 2.20 -3.99
N GLY A 129 -0.04 1.40 -2.99
CA GLY A 129 0.87 0.52 -2.27
C GLY A 129 1.17 -0.74 -3.08
N THR A 130 0.19 -1.63 -3.19
CA THR A 130 0.40 -2.98 -3.73
C THR A 130 0.77 -2.99 -5.20
N VAL A 131 0.03 -2.31 -6.09
CA VAL A 131 0.35 -2.33 -7.54
C VAL A 131 1.70 -1.67 -7.83
N THR A 132 1.97 -0.51 -7.25
CA THR A 132 3.27 0.17 -7.46
C THR A 132 4.40 -0.63 -6.83
N GLY A 133 4.19 -1.18 -5.63
CA GLY A 133 5.12 -2.05 -4.96
C GLY A 133 5.48 -3.28 -5.79
N HIS A 134 4.47 -3.95 -6.35
CA HIS A 134 4.60 -5.09 -7.26
C HIS A 134 5.52 -4.77 -8.45
N GLU A 135 5.29 -3.67 -9.15
CA GLU A 135 6.13 -3.28 -10.30
C GLU A 135 7.58 -2.98 -9.89
N LEU A 136 7.79 -2.36 -8.73
CA LEU A 136 9.13 -2.01 -8.24
C LEU A 136 9.92 -3.24 -7.76
N VAL A 137 9.27 -4.23 -7.14
CA VAL A 137 9.96 -5.45 -6.69
C VAL A 137 10.38 -6.39 -7.82
N HIS A 138 9.84 -6.21 -9.02
CA HIS A 138 10.36 -6.88 -10.23
C HIS A 138 11.70 -6.33 -10.70
N ARG A 139 12.05 -5.11 -10.31
CA ARG A 139 13.28 -4.43 -10.73
C ARG A 139 14.47 -4.87 -9.87
N THR A 140 14.69 -6.17 -9.79
CA THR A 140 15.66 -6.84 -8.90
C THR A 140 17.11 -6.36 -9.03
N LYS A 141 17.47 -5.74 -10.16
CA LYS A 141 18.80 -5.14 -10.39
C LYS A 141 18.95 -3.76 -9.74
N ASN A 142 17.86 -3.05 -9.46
CA ASN A 142 17.87 -1.72 -8.85
C ASN A 142 17.47 -1.81 -7.38
N LYS A 143 18.46 -1.59 -6.49
CA LYS A 143 18.24 -1.66 -5.03
C LYS A 143 17.29 -0.58 -4.52
N PHE A 144 17.27 0.60 -5.14
CA PHE A 144 16.38 1.69 -4.73
C PHE A 144 14.93 1.37 -5.06
N ASP A 145 14.67 0.84 -6.27
CA ASP A 145 13.32 0.39 -6.66
C ASP A 145 12.81 -0.67 -5.69
N MET A 146 13.62 -1.71 -5.44
CA MET A 146 13.31 -2.75 -4.45
C MET A 146 13.03 -2.16 -3.07
N PHE A 147 13.83 -1.19 -2.61
CA PHE A 147 13.64 -0.56 -1.30
C PHE A 147 12.28 0.13 -1.20
N VAL A 148 11.93 0.97 -2.17
CA VAL A 148 10.64 1.68 -2.20
C VAL A 148 9.49 0.68 -2.34
N GLY A 149 9.60 -0.29 -3.24
CA GLY A 149 8.57 -1.30 -3.48
C GLY A 149 8.25 -2.15 -2.24
N ASN A 150 9.29 -2.55 -1.49
CA ASN A 150 9.09 -3.29 -0.24
C ASN A 150 8.46 -2.44 0.88
N TRP A 151 8.71 -1.13 0.92
CA TRP A 151 8.05 -0.24 1.87
C TRP A 151 6.58 0.00 1.50
N LEU A 152 6.28 0.11 0.20
CA LEU A 152 4.90 0.19 -0.28
C LEU A 152 4.09 -1.07 0.07
N LEU A 153 4.66 -2.27 -0.11
CA LEU A 153 4.04 -3.53 0.29
C LEU A 153 3.92 -3.69 1.82
N ALA A 154 4.72 -2.95 2.59
CA ALA A 154 4.67 -3.04 4.04
C ALA A 154 3.34 -2.53 4.62
N PHE A 155 2.65 -1.60 3.93
CA PHE A 155 1.35 -1.05 4.34
C PHE A 155 0.24 -2.10 4.40
N SER A 156 0.30 -3.12 3.56
CA SER A 156 -0.66 -4.24 3.52
C SER A 156 -0.15 -5.49 4.25
N TRP A 157 0.95 -5.38 5.00
CA TRP A 157 1.66 -6.53 5.60
C TRP A 157 2.13 -7.58 4.59
N ASP A 158 2.21 -7.21 3.31
CA ASP A 158 2.46 -8.15 2.22
C ASP A 158 3.93 -8.23 1.81
N CYS A 159 4.80 -8.25 2.81
CA CYS A 159 6.25 -8.32 2.58
C CYS A 159 6.71 -9.69 2.03
N THR A 160 5.90 -10.73 2.24
CA THR A 160 6.05 -12.08 1.70
C THR A 160 5.94 -12.09 0.18
N PHE A 161 5.00 -11.32 -0.38
CA PHE A 161 4.76 -11.24 -1.82
C PHE A 161 6.02 -10.86 -2.60
N ALA A 162 6.83 -9.93 -2.11
CA ALA A 162 8.07 -9.54 -2.78
C ALA A 162 9.06 -10.70 -2.99
N VAL A 163 8.99 -11.76 -2.17
CA VAL A 163 9.82 -12.96 -2.29
C VAL A 163 9.10 -14.04 -3.10
N GLU A 164 7.87 -14.38 -2.72
CA GLU A 164 7.16 -15.48 -3.38
C GLU A 164 6.79 -15.13 -4.82
N HIS A 165 6.27 -13.93 -5.05
CA HIS A 165 5.79 -13.54 -6.36
C HIS A 165 6.92 -13.57 -7.39
N VAL A 166 8.03 -12.89 -7.08
CA VAL A 166 9.17 -12.69 -7.99
C VAL A 166 9.92 -14.00 -8.28
N TYR A 167 10.08 -14.86 -7.27
CA TYR A 167 10.95 -16.04 -7.37
C TYR A 167 10.19 -17.39 -7.39
N GLY A 168 8.89 -17.36 -7.10
CA GLY A 168 7.98 -18.50 -7.01
C GLY A 168 6.87 -18.41 -8.05
N HIS A 169 5.92 -17.48 -7.89
CA HIS A 169 4.76 -17.33 -8.77
C HIS A 169 5.15 -17.23 -10.25
N HIS A 170 6.04 -16.30 -10.64
CA HIS A 170 6.45 -16.15 -12.06
C HIS A 170 7.03 -17.43 -12.67
N LYS A 171 7.68 -18.26 -11.85
CA LYS A 171 8.22 -19.55 -12.29
C LYS A 171 7.13 -20.61 -12.42
N ASN A 172 6.09 -20.55 -11.59
CA ASN A 172 5.10 -21.61 -11.42
C ASN A 172 3.70 -21.21 -11.91
N VAL A 173 3.51 -20.01 -12.47
CA VAL A 173 2.21 -19.47 -12.86
C VAL A 173 1.42 -20.45 -13.73
N ALA A 174 0.11 -20.53 -13.49
CA ALA A 174 -0.81 -21.46 -14.14
C ALA A 174 -0.53 -22.96 -13.88
N THR A 175 0.32 -23.31 -12.90
CA THR A 175 0.53 -24.70 -12.46
C THR A 175 -0.22 -25.00 -11.16
N SER A 176 -0.34 -26.30 -10.83
CA SER A 176 -1.05 -26.75 -9.62
C SER A 176 -0.31 -26.44 -8.31
N ILE A 177 1.00 -26.15 -8.39
CA ILE A 177 1.86 -25.84 -7.23
C ILE A 177 1.88 -24.35 -6.90
N ASP A 178 1.56 -23.47 -7.85
CA ASP A 178 1.50 -22.03 -7.62
C ASP A 178 0.40 -21.66 -6.61
N PRO A 179 0.73 -20.95 -5.54
CA PRO A 179 -0.26 -20.58 -4.55
C PRO A 179 -1.28 -19.57 -5.09
N ALA A 180 -0.88 -18.67 -5.99
CA ALA A 180 -1.70 -17.57 -6.51
C ALA A 180 -2.51 -17.94 -7.77
N THR A 181 -2.29 -19.11 -8.37
CA THR A 181 -3.16 -19.61 -9.44
C THR A 181 -4.47 -20.14 -8.86
N GLY A 182 -5.59 -19.54 -9.25
CA GLY A 182 -6.93 -20.01 -8.93
C GLY A 182 -7.22 -21.38 -9.56
N LYS A 183 -7.74 -22.33 -8.77
CA LYS A 183 -8.10 -23.65 -9.30
C LYS A 183 -9.50 -23.62 -9.90
N ARG A 184 -9.73 -24.41 -10.95
CA ARG A 184 -11.06 -24.54 -11.55
C ARG A 184 -12.07 -25.02 -10.51
N GLY A 185 -13.17 -24.28 -10.35
CA GLY A 185 -14.23 -24.57 -9.37
C GLY A 185 -13.87 -24.18 -7.93
N GLU A 186 -12.74 -23.51 -7.68
CA GLU A 186 -12.38 -23.02 -6.36
C GLU A 186 -13.16 -21.75 -6.02
N ASN A 187 -13.78 -21.73 -4.85
CA ASN A 187 -14.43 -20.54 -4.31
C ASN A 187 -13.39 -19.47 -3.94
N ILE A 188 -13.73 -18.19 -4.15
CA ILE A 188 -12.83 -17.06 -3.91
C ILE A 188 -12.28 -17.00 -2.47
N TYR A 189 -13.10 -17.25 -1.45
CA TYR A 189 -12.65 -17.21 -0.05
C TYR A 189 -11.70 -18.36 0.27
N ARG A 190 -11.98 -19.54 -0.28
CA ARG A 190 -11.09 -20.70 -0.17
C ARG A 190 -9.76 -20.45 -0.88
N PHE A 191 -9.81 -19.81 -2.05
CA PHE A 191 -8.62 -19.39 -2.79
C PHE A 191 -7.78 -18.41 -1.97
N VAL A 192 -8.37 -17.33 -1.45
CA VAL A 192 -7.66 -16.31 -0.66
C VAL A 192 -6.95 -16.92 0.54
N LEU A 193 -7.67 -17.72 1.35
CA LEU A 193 -7.06 -18.39 2.51
C LEU A 193 -5.92 -19.31 2.09
N ARG A 194 -6.12 -20.14 1.06
CA ARG A 194 -5.08 -21.03 0.53
C ARG A 194 -3.86 -20.25 0.04
N ALA A 195 -4.08 -19.17 -0.72
CA ALA A 195 -3.03 -18.34 -1.30
C ALA A 195 -2.17 -17.74 -0.19
N ILE A 196 -2.77 -17.05 0.79
CA ILE A 196 -2.07 -16.42 1.92
C ILE A 196 -1.14 -17.41 2.63
N PHE A 197 -1.66 -18.58 3.02
CA PHE A 197 -0.85 -19.57 3.76
C PHE A 197 0.26 -20.19 2.91
N LYS A 198 -0.04 -20.54 1.66
CA LYS A 198 0.94 -21.17 0.79
C LYS A 198 2.01 -20.18 0.32
N GLU A 199 1.64 -18.95 0.00
CA GLU A 199 2.57 -17.88 -0.35
C GLU A 199 3.57 -17.64 0.78
N HIS A 200 3.10 -17.51 2.02
CA HIS A 200 3.96 -17.38 3.20
C HIS A 200 4.93 -18.54 3.37
N ARG A 201 4.42 -19.77 3.24
CA ARG A 201 5.25 -20.97 3.35
C ARG A 201 6.30 -21.02 2.23
N ASP A 202 5.91 -20.74 0.99
CA ASP A 202 6.77 -20.89 -0.17
C ASP A 202 7.80 -19.76 -0.24
N ALA A 203 7.47 -18.54 0.18
CA ALA A 203 8.42 -17.46 0.41
C ALA A 203 9.53 -17.86 1.38
N TRP A 204 9.17 -18.45 2.53
CA TRP A 204 10.15 -18.93 3.51
C TRP A 204 11.04 -20.04 2.95
N ARG A 205 10.49 -20.95 2.13
CA ARG A 205 11.28 -22.00 1.47
C ARG A 205 12.28 -21.40 0.47
N ILE A 206 11.84 -20.47 -0.35
CA ILE A 206 12.68 -19.74 -1.32
C ILE A 206 13.80 -19.01 -0.57
N GLU A 207 13.45 -18.26 0.46
CA GLU A 207 14.40 -17.44 1.21
C GLU A 207 15.41 -18.27 1.98
N ASN A 208 14.98 -19.36 2.63
CA ASN A 208 15.87 -20.29 3.31
C ASN A 208 16.85 -20.94 2.34
N SER A 209 16.40 -21.28 1.14
CA SER A 209 17.26 -21.84 0.08
C SER A 209 18.32 -20.83 -0.37
N ARG A 210 17.92 -19.56 -0.58
CA ARG A 210 18.83 -18.46 -0.93
C ARG A 210 19.88 -18.20 0.17
N LEU A 211 19.46 -18.18 1.44
CA LEU A 211 20.37 -17.95 2.57
C LEU A 211 21.40 -19.07 2.71
N LYS A 212 20.99 -20.33 2.53
CA LYS A 212 21.91 -21.48 2.52
C LYS A 212 22.94 -21.37 1.40
N LEU A 213 22.50 -21.07 0.16
CA LEU A 213 23.40 -20.90 -0.99
C LEU A 213 24.38 -19.73 -0.79
N SER A 214 23.94 -18.66 -0.14
CA SER A 214 24.77 -17.48 0.14
C SER A 214 25.58 -17.58 1.45
N LYS A 215 25.54 -18.73 2.14
CA LYS A 215 26.20 -18.97 3.44
C LYS A 215 25.87 -17.89 4.48
N LYS A 216 24.60 -17.47 4.53
CA LYS A 216 24.09 -16.48 5.49
C LYS A 216 23.18 -17.13 6.53
N ASN A 217 23.19 -16.58 7.74
CA ASN A 217 22.34 -17.04 8.84
C ASN A 217 20.88 -16.64 8.64
N LEU A 218 19.98 -17.46 9.21
CA LEU A 218 18.54 -17.23 9.16
C LEU A 218 18.12 -15.92 9.86
N LEU A 219 18.72 -15.61 11.01
CA LEU A 219 18.48 -14.37 11.77
C LEU A 219 19.40 -13.21 11.34
N SER A 220 19.77 -13.14 10.06
CA SER A 220 20.62 -12.06 9.56
C SER A 220 19.80 -10.93 8.94
N PRO A 221 20.32 -9.70 8.87
CA PRO A 221 19.68 -8.60 8.13
C PRO A 221 19.63 -8.86 6.61
N ASN A 222 20.26 -9.94 6.14
CA ASN A 222 20.11 -10.38 4.75
C ASN A 222 18.77 -11.10 4.54
N ASN A 223 18.12 -11.62 5.58
CA ASN A 223 16.86 -12.35 5.47
C ASN A 223 15.73 -11.42 5.05
N ARG A 224 15.26 -11.58 3.82
CA ARG A 224 14.24 -10.72 3.21
C ARG A 224 12.89 -10.80 3.93
N MET A 225 12.53 -11.97 4.44
CA MET A 225 11.28 -12.16 5.20
C MET A 225 11.33 -11.38 6.51
N LEU A 226 12.42 -11.48 7.26
CA LEU A 226 12.58 -10.76 8.53
C LEU A 226 12.63 -9.25 8.32
N VAL A 227 13.38 -8.78 7.32
CA VAL A 227 13.40 -7.35 6.96
C VAL A 227 12.01 -6.87 6.56
N GLY A 228 11.26 -7.69 5.82
CA GLY A 228 9.86 -7.46 5.49
C GLY A 228 8.98 -7.25 6.72
N TYR A 229 9.00 -8.19 7.67
CA TYR A 229 8.25 -8.10 8.91
C TYR A 229 8.64 -6.88 9.75
N VAL A 230 9.93 -6.54 9.80
CA VAL A 230 10.39 -5.32 10.48
C VAL A 230 9.79 -4.07 9.84
N ARG A 231 9.72 -3.99 8.51
CA ARG A 231 9.09 -2.84 7.81
C ARG A 231 7.60 -2.74 8.11
N SER A 232 6.86 -3.83 8.00
CA SER A 232 5.43 -3.85 8.30
C SER A 232 5.15 -3.54 9.77
N SER A 233 5.94 -4.10 10.68
CA SER A 233 5.87 -3.77 12.11
C SER A 233 6.18 -2.30 12.36
N ALA A 234 7.15 -1.71 11.64
CA ALA A 234 7.45 -0.28 11.77
C ALA A 234 6.26 0.60 11.35
N ILE A 235 5.55 0.27 10.27
CA ILE A 235 4.33 0.98 9.88
C ILE A 235 3.24 0.85 10.96
N THR A 236 3.02 -0.35 11.50
CA THR A 236 2.06 -0.56 12.60
C THR A 236 2.46 0.17 13.89
N ILE A 237 3.75 0.24 14.21
CA ILE A 237 4.28 0.99 15.35
C ILE A 237 4.07 2.49 15.16
N VAL A 238 4.27 3.03 13.95
CA VAL A 238 3.93 4.42 13.63
C VAL A 238 2.43 4.66 13.84
N ALA A 239 1.58 3.74 13.39
CA ALA A 239 0.14 3.83 13.60
C ALA A 239 -0.23 3.84 15.09
N TYR A 240 0.43 3.02 15.91
CA TYR A 240 0.32 3.04 17.37
C TYR A 240 0.76 4.37 17.97
N PHE A 241 1.91 4.90 17.53
CA PHE A 241 2.37 6.21 18.00
C PHE A 241 1.40 7.33 17.64
N ILE A 242 0.63 7.22 16.57
CA ILE A 242 -0.37 8.24 16.20
C ILE A 242 -1.66 8.06 17.00
N GLY A 243 -2.28 6.88 16.92
CA GLY A 243 -3.65 6.62 17.38
C GLY A 243 -3.79 5.69 18.60
N GLY A 244 -2.69 5.37 19.26
CA GLY A 244 -2.65 4.34 20.29
C GLY A 244 -3.10 2.98 19.75
N PHE A 245 -3.72 2.17 20.61
CA PHE A 245 -4.29 0.87 20.18
C PHE A 245 -5.40 1.02 19.14
N SER A 246 -6.17 2.12 19.17
CA SER A 246 -7.19 2.36 18.15
C SER A 246 -6.62 2.63 16.77
N GLY A 247 -5.38 3.13 16.70
CA GLY A 247 -4.69 3.36 15.42
C GLY A 247 -4.10 2.10 14.79
N MET A 248 -3.97 1.00 15.54
CA MET A 248 -3.44 -0.28 15.02
C MET A 248 -4.52 -1.16 14.37
N GLY A 249 -5.80 -0.91 14.70
CA GLY A 249 -6.95 -1.73 14.31
C GLY A 249 -7.64 -1.27 13.04
#